data_AF-A0A950RVA9-F1
#
_entry.id   AF-A0A950RVA9-F1
#
_cell.length_a   1.000
_cell.length_b   1.000
_cell.length_c   1.000
_cell.angle_alpha   90.00
_cell.angle_beta   90.00
_cell.angle_gamma   90.00
#
_symmetry.space_group_name_H-M   'P 1'
#
loop_
_entity.id
_entity.type
_entity.pdbx_description
1 polymer ?
#
loop_
_entity_poly.entity_id
_entity_poly.type
_entity_poly.pdbx_seq_one_letter_code
_entity_poly.pdbx_strand_id
1 'polypeptide(L)'
;MRLPGLCAAACLLCLTLSVGCAPSPSSGGLWSQQELRQELVMFRFSNAQRADGARAYQLGVADQQLASERARLQDLATNCPGPSQALEVSTGDRVRDGIRIQAQGDAARLASIAQLAMADWQLRRAASTGDAGFCEAARASLAGQKQQPRPVADDPFAAARPATVERDPAHPGLVLDNPPVDQALSSYALGAADGVRANSPFPEYLAWVYGGTASAQVPSISNDLSAEQLVDALALTHPEWEPDALYAALRMR
;
A
#
# COMPACT_ATOMS: atom_id res chain seq x y z
N MET A 1 -36.36 44.92 70.87
CA MET A 1 -37.76 44.67 70.46
C MET A 1 -37.74 44.31 68.98
N ARG A 2 -37.87 43.01 68.65
CA ARG A 2 -39.01 42.38 67.93
C ARG A 2 -39.16 42.81 66.45
N LEU A 3 -38.80 41.86 65.57
CA LEU A 3 -39.11 41.59 64.14
C LEU A 3 -40.54 42.02 63.71
N PRO A 4 -40.89 42.27 62.41
CA PRO A 4 -40.73 41.30 61.31
C PRO A 4 -40.60 41.86 59.86
N GLY A 5 -40.34 40.99 58.87
CA GLY A 5 -40.50 41.37 57.45
C GLY A 5 -39.79 40.53 56.38
N LEU A 6 -39.14 39.43 56.73
CA LEU A 6 -38.60 38.44 55.77
C LEU A 6 -39.64 37.34 55.55
N CYS A 7 -40.47 37.44 54.49
CA CYS A 7 -41.21 36.26 54.01
C CYS A 7 -41.78 36.33 52.58
N ALA A 8 -41.56 37.40 51.80
CA ALA A 8 -42.16 37.53 50.47
C ALA A 8 -41.20 37.28 49.28
N ALA A 9 -39.89 37.22 49.50
CA ALA A 9 -38.91 37.16 48.41
C ALA A 9 -38.54 35.74 47.94
N ALA A 10 -38.91 34.69 48.69
CA ALA A 10 -38.48 33.33 48.39
C ALA A 10 -39.38 32.54 47.40
N CYS A 11 -40.63 32.97 47.19
CA CYS A 11 -41.54 32.26 46.27
C CYS A 11 -41.37 32.65 44.79
N LEU A 12 -40.79 33.82 44.48
CA LEU A 12 -40.63 34.27 43.09
C LEU A 12 -39.36 33.72 42.42
N LEU A 13 -38.36 33.26 43.17
CA LEU A 13 -37.12 32.73 42.61
C LEU A 13 -37.21 31.24 42.20
N CYS A 14 -38.17 30.48 42.75
CA CYS A 14 -38.40 29.08 42.35
C CYS A 14 -39.23 28.93 41.06
N LEU A 15 -39.91 29.99 40.60
CA LEU A 15 -40.72 29.98 39.38
C LEU A 15 -39.94 30.35 38.11
N THR A 16 -38.73 30.90 38.23
CA THR A 16 -37.86 31.21 37.08
C THR A 16 -36.82 30.12 36.77
N LEU A 17 -36.69 29.10 37.62
CA LEU A 17 -35.76 27.97 37.42
C LEU A 17 -36.42 26.74 36.76
N SER A 18 -37.72 26.79 36.45
CA SER A 18 -38.48 25.70 35.83
C SER A 18 -38.71 25.88 34.32
N VAL A 19 -38.11 26.88 33.68
CA VAL A 19 -38.15 27.08 32.23
C VAL A 19 -36.75 26.84 31.66
N GLY A 20 -36.41 25.58 31.37
CA GLY A 20 -35.09 25.28 30.79
C GLY A 20 -34.73 23.83 30.52
N CYS A 21 -35.50 22.84 30.99
CA CYS A 21 -35.36 21.45 30.54
C CYS A 21 -36.49 21.10 29.57
N ALA A 22 -36.59 21.86 28.48
CA ALA A 22 -37.17 21.28 27.27
C ALA A 22 -36.17 20.21 26.79
N PRO A 23 -36.58 18.96 26.52
CA PRO A 23 -35.72 18.05 25.80
C PRO A 23 -35.36 18.76 24.50
N SER A 24 -34.07 19.04 24.28
CA SER A 24 -33.59 19.50 22.98
C SER A 24 -34.21 18.58 21.93
N PRO A 25 -34.87 19.11 20.87
CA PRO A 25 -35.50 18.27 19.86
C PRO A 25 -34.43 17.29 19.38
N SER A 26 -34.70 16.01 19.60
CA SER A 26 -33.73 14.96 19.37
C SER A 26 -33.27 15.04 17.92
N SER A 27 -31.98 15.28 17.74
CA SER A 27 -31.31 15.23 16.44
C SER A 27 -31.54 13.89 15.72
N GLY A 28 -31.99 12.85 16.43
CA GLY A 28 -32.35 11.54 15.89
C GLY A 28 -33.39 11.55 14.77
N GLY A 29 -34.30 12.54 14.70
CA GLY A 29 -35.25 12.64 13.57
C GLY A 29 -34.61 13.09 12.26
N LEU A 30 -33.55 13.89 12.32
CA LEU A 30 -32.79 14.33 11.13
C LEU A 30 -31.84 13.23 10.66
N TRP A 31 -31.21 12.51 11.58
CA TRP A 31 -30.39 11.33 11.27
C TRP A 31 -31.22 10.21 10.64
N SER A 32 -32.40 9.90 11.18
CA SER A 32 -33.28 8.87 10.60
C SER A 32 -33.79 9.24 9.21
N GLN A 33 -34.10 10.51 8.94
CA GLN A 33 -34.46 10.94 7.59
C GLN A 33 -33.27 10.90 6.62
N GLN A 34 -32.05 11.19 7.10
CA GLN A 34 -30.84 11.12 6.29
C GLN A 34 -30.49 9.66 5.94
N GLU A 35 -30.56 8.75 6.90
CA GLU A 35 -30.37 7.31 6.70
C GLU A 35 -31.42 6.74 5.75
N LEU A 36 -32.71 7.07 5.94
CA LEU A 36 -33.77 6.58 5.06
C LEU A 36 -33.60 7.08 3.61
N ARG A 37 -33.13 8.33 3.44
CA ARG A 37 -32.81 8.88 2.11
C ARG A 37 -31.59 8.18 1.50
N GLN A 38 -30.56 7.87 2.29
CA GLN A 38 -29.40 7.11 1.82
C GLN A 38 -29.78 5.68 1.42
N GLU A 39 -30.59 4.99 2.23
CA GLU A 39 -31.10 3.65 1.92
C GLU A 39 -31.95 3.65 0.64
N LEU A 40 -32.89 4.59 0.50
CA LEU A 40 -33.72 4.71 -0.71
C LEU A 40 -32.88 5.00 -1.96
N VAL A 41 -31.77 5.72 -1.85
CA VAL A 41 -30.83 5.92 -2.96
C VAL A 41 -30.07 4.63 -3.27
N MET A 42 -29.66 3.85 -2.26
CA MET A 42 -29.01 2.56 -2.48
C MET A 42 -29.90 1.58 -3.25
N PHE A 43 -31.21 1.51 -2.95
CA PHE A 43 -32.14 0.61 -3.64
C PHE A 43 -32.50 1.01 -5.08
N ARG A 44 -32.13 2.23 -5.54
CA ARG A 44 -32.36 2.66 -6.93
C ARG A 44 -31.38 2.04 -7.92
N PHE A 45 -30.23 1.58 -7.44
CA PHE A 45 -29.20 0.98 -8.27
C PHE A 45 -29.29 -0.54 -8.26
N SER A 46 -28.97 -1.17 -9.38
CA SER A 46 -28.75 -2.62 -9.41
C SER A 46 -27.48 -2.99 -8.62
N ASN A 47 -27.36 -4.27 -8.23
CA ASN A 47 -26.11 -4.78 -7.63
C ASN A 47 -24.90 -4.49 -8.52
N ALA A 48 -25.04 -4.63 -9.84
CA ALA A 48 -23.98 -4.35 -10.80
C ALA A 48 -23.57 -2.87 -10.77
N GLN A 49 -24.54 -1.94 -10.81
CA GLN A 49 -24.26 -0.51 -10.75
C GLN A 49 -23.58 -0.09 -9.44
N ARG A 50 -23.96 -0.70 -8.31
CA ARG A 50 -23.29 -0.45 -7.02
C ARG A 50 -21.86 -0.96 -7.02
N ALA A 51 -21.63 -2.16 -7.56
CA ALA A 51 -20.28 -2.73 -7.69
C ALA A 51 -19.39 -1.89 -8.62
N ASP A 52 -19.92 -1.44 -9.75
CA ASP A 52 -19.22 -0.56 -10.69
C ASP A 52 -18.89 0.79 -10.05
N GLY A 53 -19.83 1.39 -9.32
CA GLY A 53 -19.61 2.63 -8.59
C GLY A 53 -18.56 2.50 -7.49
N ALA A 54 -18.58 1.40 -6.72
CA ALA A 54 -17.57 1.11 -5.71
C ALA A 54 -16.19 0.91 -6.33
N ARG A 55 -16.10 0.16 -7.44
CA ARG A 55 -14.84 -0.03 -8.19
C ARG A 55 -14.30 1.29 -8.73
N ALA A 56 -15.15 2.12 -9.33
CA ALA A 56 -14.74 3.43 -9.82
C ALA A 56 -14.20 4.34 -8.70
N TYR A 57 -14.86 4.32 -7.53
CA TYR A 57 -14.36 5.04 -6.35
C TYR A 57 -13.00 4.51 -5.88
N GLN A 58 -12.82 3.19 -5.77
CA GLN A 58 -11.54 2.58 -5.40
C GLN A 58 -10.43 2.96 -6.38
N LEU A 59 -10.69 2.93 -7.69
CA LEU A 59 -9.74 3.39 -8.70
C LEU A 59 -9.41 4.88 -8.56
N GLY A 60 -10.39 5.72 -8.18
CA GLY A 60 -10.15 7.12 -7.88
C GLY A 60 -9.23 7.34 -6.67
N VAL A 61 -9.35 6.50 -5.63
CA VAL A 61 -8.43 6.51 -4.48
C VAL A 61 -7.02 6.06 -4.90
N ALA A 62 -6.93 4.98 -5.69
CA ALA A 62 -5.66 4.52 -6.26
C ALA A 62 -4.95 5.62 -7.06
N ASP A 63 -5.69 6.38 -7.88
CA ASP A 63 -5.13 7.49 -8.67
C ASP A 63 -4.57 8.62 -7.78
N GLN A 64 -5.25 8.94 -6.68
CA GLN A 64 -4.77 9.93 -5.71
C GLN A 64 -3.48 9.46 -5.02
N GLN A 65 -3.42 8.18 -4.63
CA GLN A 65 -2.23 7.60 -4.03
C GLN A 65 -1.05 7.57 -5.01
N LEU A 66 -1.30 7.20 -6.29
CA LEU A 66 -0.30 7.27 -7.35
C LEU A 66 0.23 8.69 -7.58
N ALA A 67 -0.66 9.69 -7.57
CA ALA A 67 -0.27 11.09 -7.72
C ALA A 67 0.58 11.56 -6.53
N SER A 68 0.21 11.20 -5.31
CA SER A 68 0.97 11.51 -4.09
C SER A 68 2.37 10.87 -4.13
N GLU A 69 2.45 9.60 -4.53
CA GLU A 69 3.73 8.89 -4.62
C GLU A 69 4.63 9.50 -5.70
N ARG A 70 4.07 9.85 -6.86
CA ARG A 70 4.81 10.57 -7.89
C ARG A 70 5.35 11.90 -7.38
N ALA A 71 4.55 12.69 -6.66
CA ALA A 71 4.99 13.96 -6.11
C ALA A 71 6.13 13.79 -5.09
N ARG A 72 6.03 12.79 -4.21
CA ARG A 72 7.09 12.42 -3.26
C ARG A 72 8.40 12.10 -3.99
N LEU A 73 8.34 11.29 -5.05
CA LEU A 73 9.52 10.92 -5.83
C LEU A 73 10.11 12.09 -6.61
N GLN A 74 9.27 13.01 -7.10
CA GLN A 74 9.73 14.24 -7.77
C GLN A 74 10.49 15.17 -6.80
N ASP A 75 10.03 15.28 -5.56
CA ASP A 75 10.73 16.03 -4.51
C ASP A 75 12.11 15.40 -4.20
N LEU A 76 12.15 14.07 -4.01
CA LEU A 76 13.42 13.35 -3.83
C LEU A 76 14.36 13.50 -5.04
N ALA A 77 13.84 13.45 -6.26
CA ALA A 77 14.61 13.61 -7.49
C ALA A 77 15.22 15.02 -7.65
N THR A 78 14.61 16.03 -7.01
CA THR A 78 15.15 17.40 -6.97
C THR A 78 16.40 17.48 -6.11
N ASN A 79 16.45 16.72 -5.01
CA ASN A 79 17.56 16.71 -4.06
C ASN A 79 18.57 15.56 -4.26
N CYS A 80 18.43 14.77 -5.34
CA CYS A 80 19.23 13.58 -5.63
C CYS A 80 20.70 13.92 -5.97
N PRO A 81 21.72 13.19 -5.45
CA PRO A 81 21.62 11.93 -4.70
C PRO A 81 21.24 12.09 -3.22
N GLY A 82 21.27 13.31 -2.69
CA GLY A 82 20.90 13.59 -1.31
C GLY A 82 21.94 13.10 -0.30
N PRO A 83 21.57 12.98 0.99
CA PRO A 83 22.44 12.42 2.01
C PRO A 83 22.66 10.91 1.78
N SER A 84 23.86 10.43 2.09
CA SER A 84 24.16 9.00 1.98
C SER A 84 23.30 8.18 2.95
N GLN A 85 22.65 7.14 2.42
CA GLN A 85 21.75 6.25 3.15
C GLN A 85 21.98 4.80 2.74
N ALA A 86 21.79 3.87 3.66
CA ALA A 86 21.81 2.46 3.33
C ALA A 86 20.65 2.12 2.38
N LEU A 87 20.86 1.16 1.48
CA LEU A 87 19.81 0.69 0.60
C LEU A 87 18.86 -0.23 1.38
N GLU A 88 17.60 0.20 1.50
CA GLU A 88 16.52 -0.50 2.22
C GLU A 88 15.27 -0.54 1.34
N VAL A 89 14.32 -1.42 1.62
CA VAL A 89 13.04 -1.50 0.89
C VAL A 89 12.28 -0.17 0.99
N SER A 90 11.62 0.21 -0.10
CA SER A 90 10.89 1.47 -0.17
C SER A 90 9.79 1.56 0.89
N THR A 91 9.68 2.73 1.52
CA THR A 91 8.49 3.05 2.33
C THR A 91 7.21 3.16 1.48
N GLY A 92 7.36 3.41 0.17
CA GLY A 92 6.26 3.45 -0.79
C GLY A 92 5.77 2.07 -1.25
N ASP A 93 6.48 0.99 -0.91
CA ASP A 93 6.19 -0.36 -1.40
C ASP A 93 4.78 -0.84 -1.03
N ARG A 94 4.40 -0.71 0.24
CA ARG A 94 3.05 -1.05 0.72
C ARG A 94 1.95 -0.20 0.08
N VAL A 95 2.25 1.05 -0.27
CA VAL A 95 1.30 1.93 -0.97
C VAL A 95 1.09 1.39 -2.40
N ARG A 96 2.17 1.04 -3.10
CA ARG A 96 2.12 0.44 -4.44
C ARG A 96 1.39 -0.89 -4.46
N ASP A 97 1.58 -1.73 -3.45
CA ASP A 97 0.83 -2.98 -3.26
C ASP A 97 -0.67 -2.76 -3.12
N GLY A 98 -1.07 -1.81 -2.27
CA GLY A 98 -2.48 -1.45 -2.10
C GLY A 98 -3.12 -1.00 -3.40
N ILE A 99 -2.41 -0.18 -4.17
CA ILE A 99 -2.84 0.25 -5.51
C ILE A 99 -2.91 -0.94 -6.46
N ARG A 100 -1.94 -1.87 -6.44
CA ARG A 100 -1.90 -3.04 -7.33
C ARG A 100 -3.12 -3.94 -7.14
N ILE A 101 -3.52 -4.17 -5.89
CA ILE A 101 -4.72 -4.93 -5.53
C ILE A 101 -5.98 -4.22 -6.07
N GLN A 102 -6.07 -2.89 -5.93
CA GLN A 102 -7.23 -2.12 -6.39
C GLN A 102 -7.31 -1.99 -7.92
N ALA A 103 -6.15 -1.89 -8.59
CA ALA A 103 -6.01 -1.67 -10.02
C ALA A 103 -5.95 -2.98 -10.83
N GLN A 104 -6.39 -4.10 -10.25
CA GLN A 104 -6.36 -5.39 -10.94
C GLN A 104 -7.10 -5.33 -12.28
N GLY A 105 -6.43 -5.79 -13.33
CA GLY A 105 -6.93 -5.75 -14.71
C GLY A 105 -6.78 -4.41 -15.42
N ASP A 106 -6.18 -3.39 -14.77
CA ASP A 106 -5.84 -2.12 -15.40
C ASP A 106 -4.34 -2.04 -15.72
N ALA A 107 -3.98 -2.46 -16.94
CA ALA A 107 -2.59 -2.50 -17.38
C ALA A 107 -1.91 -1.11 -17.37
N ALA A 108 -2.66 -0.01 -17.55
CA ALA A 108 -2.08 1.33 -17.58
C ALA A 108 -1.68 1.80 -16.17
N ARG A 109 -2.52 1.51 -15.17
CA ARG A 109 -2.20 1.78 -13.76
C ARG A 109 -1.07 0.88 -13.27
N LEU A 110 -1.09 -0.41 -13.61
CA LEU A 110 -0.01 -1.33 -13.26
C LEU A 110 1.33 -0.89 -13.87
N ALA A 111 1.35 -0.43 -15.12
CA ALA A 111 2.55 0.14 -15.73
C ALA A 111 3.03 1.41 -15.02
N SER A 112 2.11 2.26 -14.57
CA SER A 112 2.45 3.47 -13.80
C SER A 112 3.08 3.12 -12.44
N ILE A 113 2.57 2.10 -11.75
CA ILE A 113 3.13 1.59 -10.51
C ILE A 113 4.57 1.11 -10.72
N ALA A 114 4.81 0.27 -11.74
CA ALA A 114 6.14 -0.23 -12.06
C ALA A 114 7.14 0.89 -12.39
N GLN A 115 6.71 1.94 -13.09
CA GLN A 115 7.53 3.13 -13.35
C GLN A 115 7.92 3.87 -12.07
N LEU A 116 6.97 4.04 -11.13
CA LEU A 116 7.23 4.68 -9.84
C LEU A 116 8.16 3.82 -8.98
N ALA A 117 7.96 2.51 -8.95
CA ALA A 117 8.84 1.57 -8.25
C ALA A 117 10.27 1.63 -8.78
N MET A 118 10.44 1.68 -10.10
CA MET A 118 11.75 1.84 -10.75
C MET A 118 12.41 3.18 -10.41
N ALA A 119 11.66 4.28 -10.48
CA ALA A 119 12.16 5.59 -10.11
C ALA A 119 12.61 5.65 -8.65
N ASP A 120 11.81 5.10 -7.72
CA ASP A 120 12.15 5.06 -6.30
C ASP A 120 13.41 4.23 -6.03
N TRP A 121 13.51 3.05 -6.67
CA TRP A 121 14.71 2.21 -6.60
C TRP A 121 15.95 2.98 -7.05
N GLN A 122 15.89 3.65 -8.20
CA GLN A 122 17.00 4.44 -8.75
C GLN A 122 17.38 5.60 -7.81
N LEU A 123 16.42 6.31 -7.21
CA LEU A 123 16.73 7.37 -6.25
C LEU A 123 17.45 6.83 -5.00
N ARG A 124 17.03 5.68 -4.46
CA ARG A 124 17.71 5.04 -3.33
C ARG A 124 19.09 4.51 -3.71
N ARG A 125 19.25 3.99 -4.93
CA ARG A 125 20.56 3.61 -5.49
C ARG A 125 21.50 4.82 -5.55
N ALA A 126 21.04 5.96 -6.05
CA ALA A 126 21.81 7.19 -6.05
C ALA A 126 22.23 7.63 -4.64
N ALA A 127 21.33 7.57 -3.66
CA ALA A 127 21.64 7.93 -2.26
C ALA A 127 22.66 6.97 -1.62
N SER A 128 22.58 5.67 -1.92
CA SER A 128 23.49 4.67 -1.36
C SER A 128 24.88 4.64 -1.99
N THR A 129 24.99 4.96 -3.29
CA THR A 129 26.27 4.90 -4.01
C THR A 129 26.91 6.26 -4.23
N GLY A 130 26.12 7.35 -4.18
CA GLY A 130 26.54 8.68 -4.62
C GLY A 130 26.59 8.86 -6.14
N ASP A 131 26.13 7.88 -6.92
CA ASP A 131 26.19 7.93 -8.39
C ASP A 131 25.01 8.74 -8.98
N ALA A 132 25.35 9.86 -9.62
CA ALA A 132 24.39 10.76 -10.25
C ALA A 132 23.67 10.15 -11.47
N GLY A 133 24.23 9.11 -12.11
CA GLY A 133 23.58 8.42 -13.22
C GLY A 133 22.25 7.80 -12.83
N PHE A 134 22.12 7.32 -11.59
CA PHE A 134 20.84 6.84 -11.07
C PHE A 134 19.82 7.97 -10.87
N CYS A 135 20.24 9.19 -10.54
CA CYS A 135 19.32 10.34 -10.49
C CYS A 135 18.75 10.67 -11.86
N GLU A 136 19.56 10.61 -12.92
CA GLU A 136 19.11 10.82 -14.29
C GLU A 136 18.16 9.72 -14.74
N ALA A 137 18.48 8.46 -14.45
CA ALA A 137 17.61 7.32 -14.72
C ALA A 137 16.26 7.47 -13.99
N ALA A 138 16.25 7.89 -12.72
CA ALA A 138 15.03 8.10 -11.96
C ALA A 138 14.13 9.18 -12.59
N ARG A 139 14.73 10.31 -13.00
CA ARG A 139 13.99 11.38 -13.71
C ARG A 139 13.43 10.90 -15.05
N ALA A 140 14.19 10.09 -15.78
CA ALA A 140 13.71 9.46 -17.01
C ALA A 140 12.50 8.54 -16.76
N SER A 141 12.56 7.70 -15.72
CA SER A 141 11.45 6.85 -15.27
C SER A 141 10.21 7.66 -14.89
N LEU A 142 10.37 8.74 -14.11
CA LEU A 142 9.27 9.63 -13.73
C LEU A 142 8.65 10.37 -14.92
N ALA A 143 9.44 10.64 -15.97
CA ALA A 143 8.98 11.20 -17.23
C ALA A 143 8.34 10.17 -18.16
N GLY A 144 8.24 8.89 -17.74
CA GLY A 144 7.66 7.81 -18.53
C GLY A 144 8.53 7.35 -19.71
N GLN A 145 9.83 7.67 -19.69
CA GLN A 145 10.75 7.18 -20.71
C GLN A 145 10.94 5.67 -20.58
N LYS A 146 10.79 4.95 -21.69
CA LYS A 146 11.04 3.51 -21.72
C LYS A 146 12.53 3.25 -21.55
N GLN A 147 12.90 2.63 -20.44
CA GLN A 147 14.25 2.15 -20.21
C GLN A 147 14.44 0.81 -20.94
N GLN A 148 15.60 0.62 -21.54
CA GLN A 148 15.93 -0.66 -22.17
C GLN A 148 16.44 -1.62 -21.09
N PRO A 149 15.91 -2.85 -21.02
CA PRO A 149 16.46 -3.87 -20.14
C PRO A 149 17.93 -4.12 -20.46
N ARG A 150 18.75 -4.23 -19.41
CA ARG A 150 20.13 -4.67 -19.60
C ARG A 150 20.12 -6.19 -19.81
N PRO A 151 20.78 -6.73 -20.84
CA PRO A 151 20.86 -8.17 -21.01
C PRO A 151 21.59 -8.81 -19.83
N VAL A 152 20.94 -9.81 -19.22
CA VAL A 152 21.52 -10.68 -18.19
C VAL A 152 21.71 -12.05 -18.83
N ALA A 153 22.93 -12.58 -18.78
CA ALA A 153 23.24 -13.89 -19.39
C ALA A 153 22.52 -15.03 -18.67
N ASP A 154 22.44 -14.95 -17.33
CA ASP A 154 21.78 -15.93 -16.47
C ASP A 154 20.75 -15.21 -15.58
N ASP A 155 19.47 -15.31 -15.94
CA ASP A 155 18.39 -14.83 -15.07
C ASP A 155 18.16 -15.85 -13.93
N PRO A 156 18.47 -15.48 -12.67
CA PRO A 156 18.32 -16.39 -11.54
C PRO A 156 16.86 -16.79 -11.27
N PHE A 157 15.90 -16.04 -11.81
CA PHE A 157 14.47 -16.29 -11.68
C PHE A 157 13.87 -17.02 -12.90
N ALA A 158 14.64 -17.26 -13.96
CA ALA A 158 14.16 -17.97 -15.15
C ALA A 158 13.72 -19.42 -14.83
N ALA A 159 14.38 -20.06 -13.86
CA ALA A 159 13.94 -21.34 -13.30
C ALA A 159 13.13 -21.08 -12.02
N ALA A 160 11.93 -20.52 -12.17
CA ALA A 160 11.03 -20.23 -11.06
C ALA A 160 10.84 -21.48 -10.18
N ARG A 161 11.12 -21.37 -8.87
CA ARG A 161 11.01 -22.49 -7.93
C ARG A 161 9.90 -22.21 -6.92
N PRO A 162 9.11 -23.22 -6.56
CA PRO A 162 8.10 -23.05 -5.53
C PRO A 162 8.80 -22.83 -4.17
N ALA A 163 8.47 -21.73 -3.52
CA ALA A 163 8.80 -21.43 -2.14
C ALA A 163 7.49 -21.23 -1.35
N THR A 164 7.55 -21.38 -0.04
CA THR A 164 6.41 -21.14 0.85
C THR A 164 6.79 -20.08 1.87
N VAL A 165 5.97 -19.06 2.04
CA VAL A 165 6.07 -18.12 3.16
C VAL A 165 5.01 -18.46 4.19
N GLU A 166 5.38 -18.46 5.46
CA GLU A 166 4.47 -18.71 6.58
C GLU A 166 4.70 -17.66 7.67
N ARG A 167 3.62 -17.17 8.28
CA ARG A 167 3.68 -16.21 9.40
C ARG A 167 4.24 -16.85 10.67
N ASP A 168 3.80 -18.07 10.95
CA ASP A 168 4.24 -18.87 12.09
C ASP A 168 4.46 -20.34 11.64
N PRO A 169 5.71 -20.74 11.37
CA PRO A 169 6.04 -22.11 10.98
C PRO A 169 5.72 -23.15 12.04
N ALA A 170 5.62 -22.75 13.33
CA ALA A 170 5.30 -23.67 14.41
C ALA A 170 3.79 -23.97 14.45
N HIS A 171 2.95 -23.09 13.91
CA HIS A 171 1.50 -23.21 13.89
C HIS A 171 0.95 -22.87 12.50
N PRO A 172 1.19 -23.73 11.49
CA PRO A 172 0.74 -23.47 10.13
C PRO A 172 -0.80 -23.43 10.06
N GLY A 173 -1.32 -22.32 9.53
CA GLY A 173 -2.75 -22.11 9.31
C GLY A 173 -3.15 -22.28 7.84
N LEU A 174 -3.97 -21.35 7.32
CA LEU A 174 -4.39 -21.40 5.91
C LEU A 174 -3.22 -21.06 4.99
N VAL A 175 -2.82 -22.02 4.15
CA VAL A 175 -1.82 -21.81 3.09
C VAL A 175 -2.50 -21.78 1.73
N LEU A 176 -2.32 -20.67 0.99
CA LEU A 176 -2.76 -20.57 -0.40
C LEU A 176 -1.70 -21.21 -1.32
N ASP A 177 -2.09 -22.15 -2.16
CA ASP A 177 -1.18 -22.84 -3.10
C ASP A 177 -1.32 -22.29 -4.52
N ASN A 178 -0.25 -21.67 -5.01
CA ASN A 178 -0.14 -20.95 -6.29
C ASN A 178 -1.34 -20.04 -6.64
N PRO A 179 -1.82 -19.20 -5.72
CA PRO A 179 -2.85 -18.21 -6.03
C PRO A 179 -2.35 -17.16 -7.05
N PRO A 180 -3.26 -16.46 -7.77
CA PRO A 180 -2.93 -15.21 -8.45
C PRO A 180 -2.22 -14.24 -7.49
N VAL A 181 -1.20 -13.52 -7.98
CA VAL A 181 -0.30 -12.69 -7.15
C VAL A 181 -1.06 -11.66 -6.31
N ASP A 182 -2.09 -11.03 -6.86
CA ASP A 182 -2.93 -10.04 -6.18
C ASP A 182 -3.78 -10.67 -5.05
N GLN A 183 -4.34 -11.86 -5.28
CA GLN A 183 -5.07 -12.61 -4.26
C GLN A 183 -4.12 -13.04 -3.14
N ALA A 184 -2.94 -13.51 -3.52
CA ALA A 184 -1.90 -13.94 -2.60
C ALA A 184 -1.43 -12.79 -1.70
N LEU A 185 -1.12 -11.65 -2.33
CA LEU A 185 -0.67 -10.43 -1.68
C LEU A 185 -1.74 -9.91 -0.73
N SER A 186 -2.97 -9.72 -1.20
CA SER A 186 -4.07 -9.22 -0.37
C SER A 186 -4.40 -10.16 0.79
N SER A 187 -4.50 -11.47 0.54
CA SER A 187 -4.83 -12.44 1.58
C SER A 187 -3.73 -12.55 2.63
N TYR A 188 -2.46 -12.58 2.21
CA TYR A 188 -1.34 -12.59 3.13
C TYR A 188 -1.29 -11.28 3.90
N ALA A 189 -1.24 -10.12 3.24
CA ALA A 189 -1.11 -8.81 3.87
C ALA A 189 -2.22 -8.50 4.90
N LEU A 190 -3.46 -8.93 4.63
CA LEU A 190 -4.59 -8.74 5.55
C LEU A 190 -4.68 -9.81 6.65
N GLY A 191 -3.81 -10.82 6.63
CA GLY A 191 -3.85 -11.93 7.58
C GLY A 191 -5.03 -12.89 7.35
N ALA A 192 -5.64 -12.88 6.16
CA ALA A 192 -6.64 -13.85 5.77
C ALA A 192 -6.03 -15.21 5.42
N ALA A 193 -4.75 -15.22 5.01
CA ALA A 193 -3.94 -16.42 4.86
C ALA A 193 -2.71 -16.35 5.77
N ASP A 194 -2.36 -17.48 6.38
CA ASP A 194 -1.19 -17.64 7.25
C ASP A 194 0.07 -17.98 6.45
N GLY A 195 -0.11 -18.52 5.24
CA GLY A 195 0.98 -18.77 4.31
C GLY A 195 0.59 -18.70 2.84
N VAL A 196 1.61 -18.57 2.00
CA VAL A 196 1.49 -18.58 0.54
C VAL A 196 2.59 -19.45 -0.03
N ARG A 197 2.22 -20.45 -0.82
CA ARG A 197 3.13 -21.18 -1.70
C ARG A 197 3.03 -20.60 -3.10
N ALA A 198 4.14 -20.09 -3.62
CA ALA A 198 4.22 -19.50 -4.95
C ALA A 198 5.65 -19.61 -5.47
N ASN A 199 5.88 -19.23 -6.72
CA ASN A 199 7.23 -19.17 -7.26
C ASN A 199 8.01 -17.97 -6.70
N SER A 200 9.29 -18.19 -6.34
CA SER A 200 10.23 -17.10 -6.02
C SER A 200 10.29 -16.09 -7.18
N PRO A 201 10.43 -14.78 -6.92
CA PRO A 201 10.79 -14.13 -5.64
C PRO A 201 9.63 -13.82 -4.68
N PHE A 202 8.40 -14.24 -5.00
CA PHE A 202 7.21 -13.72 -4.31
C PHE A 202 7.12 -14.09 -2.82
N PRO A 203 7.33 -15.34 -2.39
CA PRO A 203 7.28 -15.68 -0.98
C PRO A 203 8.34 -14.95 -0.14
N GLU A 204 9.55 -14.76 -0.69
CA GLU A 204 10.62 -14.02 -0.04
C GLU A 204 10.26 -12.54 0.17
N TYR A 205 9.64 -11.94 -0.85
CA TYR A 205 9.11 -10.59 -0.76
C TYR A 205 8.06 -10.45 0.34
N LEU A 206 7.07 -11.36 0.38
CA LEU A 206 6.04 -11.35 1.41
C LEU A 206 6.64 -11.47 2.81
N ALA A 207 7.61 -12.38 2.99
CA ALA A 207 8.30 -12.55 4.26
C ALA A 207 9.05 -11.27 4.69
N TRP A 208 9.68 -10.56 3.75
CA TRP A 208 10.40 -9.32 4.03
C TRP A 208 9.47 -8.17 4.40
N VAL A 209 8.43 -7.93 3.61
CA VAL A 209 7.59 -6.73 3.73
C VAL A 209 6.48 -6.88 4.77
N TYR A 210 5.90 -8.08 4.87
CA TYR A 210 4.75 -8.37 5.72
C TYR A 210 5.09 -9.28 6.92
N GLY A 211 6.37 -9.63 7.07
CA GLY A 211 6.87 -10.53 8.09
C GLY A 211 6.64 -12.00 7.77
N GLY A 212 7.11 -12.89 8.64
CA GLY A 212 7.07 -14.34 8.45
C GLY A 212 8.42 -14.89 8.01
N THR A 213 8.42 -16.17 7.64
CA THR A 213 9.62 -16.88 7.19
C THR A 213 9.34 -17.56 5.87
N ALA A 214 10.18 -17.31 4.87
CA ALA A 214 10.15 -18.00 3.60
C ALA A 214 11.04 -19.25 3.66
N SER A 215 10.50 -20.40 3.25
CA SER A 215 11.27 -21.60 2.92
C SER A 215 11.94 -21.41 1.55
N ALA A 216 12.82 -20.42 1.43
CA ALA A 216 13.47 -20.08 0.18
C ALA A 216 14.53 -21.13 -0.19
N GLN A 217 14.53 -21.57 -1.44
CA GLN A 217 15.75 -22.09 -2.07
C GLN A 217 16.35 -20.94 -2.87
N VAL A 218 17.25 -20.18 -2.26
CA VAL A 218 17.85 -19.01 -2.89
C VAL A 218 18.56 -19.44 -4.18
N PRO A 219 18.21 -18.88 -5.36
CA PRO A 219 18.91 -19.21 -6.58
C PRO A 219 20.38 -18.84 -6.45
N SER A 220 21.27 -19.77 -6.77
CA SER A 220 22.70 -19.49 -6.89
C SER A 220 22.91 -18.50 -8.02
N ILE A 221 23.37 -17.30 -7.68
CA ILE A 221 23.79 -16.28 -8.64
C ILE A 221 25.29 -16.52 -8.83
N SER A 222 25.78 -16.43 -10.07
CA SER A 222 27.21 -16.34 -10.33
C SER A 222 27.87 -15.25 -9.46
N ASN A 223 29.09 -15.50 -8.99
CA ASN A 223 29.75 -14.70 -7.94
C ASN A 223 30.12 -13.26 -8.36
N ASP A 224 29.77 -12.83 -9.58
CA ASP A 224 30.33 -11.62 -10.18
C ASP A 224 29.42 -10.39 -10.04
N LEU A 225 28.14 -10.56 -9.68
CA LEU A 225 27.18 -9.45 -9.53
C LEU A 225 26.61 -9.38 -8.11
N SER A 226 26.56 -8.16 -7.58
CA SER A 226 25.82 -7.85 -6.36
C SER A 226 24.30 -7.98 -6.57
N ALA A 227 23.55 -8.18 -5.48
CA ALA A 227 22.09 -8.23 -5.51
C ALA A 227 21.50 -7.00 -6.19
N GLU A 228 22.04 -5.82 -5.89
CA GLU A 228 21.60 -4.56 -6.44
C GLU A 228 21.82 -4.46 -7.95
N GLN A 229 22.98 -4.92 -8.45
CA GLN A 229 23.26 -4.93 -9.90
C GLN A 229 22.34 -5.88 -10.66
N LEU A 230 21.90 -6.97 -10.03
CA LEU A 230 20.93 -7.88 -10.62
C LEU A 230 19.55 -7.27 -10.66
N VAL A 231 19.12 -6.58 -9.59
CA VAL A 231 17.87 -5.83 -9.61
C VAL A 231 17.89 -4.77 -10.71
N ASP A 232 18.98 -4.00 -10.84
CA ASP A 232 19.15 -2.99 -11.89
C ASP A 232 18.97 -3.58 -13.30
N ALA A 233 19.30 -4.86 -13.51
CA ALA A 233 19.17 -5.54 -14.78
C ALA A 233 17.83 -6.26 -14.99
N LEU A 234 17.28 -6.86 -13.93
CA LEU A 234 16.09 -7.73 -13.97
C LEU A 234 14.78 -6.97 -13.77
N ALA A 235 14.77 -5.84 -13.07
CA ALA A 235 13.53 -5.15 -12.74
C ALA A 235 12.80 -4.59 -13.99
N LEU A 236 13.51 -4.40 -15.10
CA LEU A 236 12.92 -4.03 -16.39
C LEU A 236 12.41 -5.23 -17.19
N THR A 237 12.96 -6.43 -16.96
CA THR A 237 12.48 -7.67 -17.61
C THR A 237 11.31 -8.29 -16.88
N HIS A 238 11.23 -8.08 -15.56
CA HIS A 238 10.16 -8.58 -14.70
C HIS A 238 9.46 -7.44 -13.93
N PRO A 239 8.76 -6.52 -14.63
CA PRO A 239 8.09 -5.38 -14.00
C PRO A 239 7.00 -5.80 -13.00
N GLU A 240 6.50 -7.03 -13.08
CA GLU A 240 5.52 -7.59 -12.15
C GLU A 240 6.05 -7.82 -10.74
N TRP A 241 7.37 -8.00 -10.57
CA TRP A 241 7.97 -8.23 -9.26
C TRP A 241 8.35 -6.93 -8.55
N GLU A 242 8.50 -5.81 -9.27
CA GLU A 242 9.13 -4.59 -8.75
C GLU A 242 10.60 -4.79 -8.29
N PRO A 243 11.41 -3.73 -8.28
CA PRO A 243 12.77 -3.80 -7.78
C PRO A 243 12.89 -4.30 -6.33
N ASP A 244 11.95 -3.93 -5.47
CA ASP A 244 12.03 -4.24 -4.03
C ASP A 244 11.78 -5.73 -3.73
N ALA A 245 10.89 -6.41 -4.46
CA ALA A 245 10.70 -7.85 -4.30
C ALA A 245 11.92 -8.63 -4.79
N LEU A 246 12.46 -8.24 -5.95
CA LEU A 246 13.70 -8.82 -6.45
C LEU A 246 14.83 -8.62 -5.43
N TYR A 247 14.95 -7.42 -4.88
CA TYR A 247 15.99 -7.11 -3.91
C TYR A 247 15.86 -7.93 -2.62
N ALA A 248 14.65 -8.01 -2.07
CA ALA A 248 14.35 -8.81 -0.89
C ALA A 248 14.74 -10.29 -1.09
N ALA A 249 14.33 -10.88 -2.22
CA ALA A 249 14.64 -12.28 -2.53
C ALA A 249 16.15 -12.53 -2.69
N LEU A 250 16.89 -11.60 -3.28
CA LEU A 250 18.33 -11.73 -3.47
C LEU A 250 19.12 -11.51 -2.16
N ARG A 251 18.56 -10.77 -1.20
CA ARG A 251 19.17 -10.47 0.10
C ARG A 251 18.92 -11.51 1.20
N MET A 252 17.92 -12.37 1.08
CA MET A 252 17.65 -13.46 2.04
C MET A 252 18.68 -14.63 2.00
N ARG A 253 19.92 -14.34 1.59
CA ARG A 253 21.05 -15.29 1.58
C ARG A 253 21.71 -15.43 2.93
#